data_AF-A0A915ANK1-F1
#
_entry.id   AF-A0A915ANK1-F1
#
_cell.length_a   1.000
_cell.length_b   1.000
_cell.length_c   1.000
_cell.angle_alpha   90.00
_cell.angle_beta   90.00
_cell.angle_gamma   90.00
#
_symmetry.space_group_name_H-M   'P 1'
#
loop_
_entity.id
_entity.type
_entity.pdbx_description
1 polymer ?
#
loop_
_entity_poly.entity_id
_entity_poly.type
_entity_poly.pdbx_seq_one_letter_code
_entity_poly.pdbx_strand_id
1 'polypeptide(L)'
;YNDSLEMTMAQLQENTKLKHEMLIQIVHALVKVELLSIVGQHVEVDANTPPTTILKLNLTFANKKLKVDLSKTMMRTEVRQETVEVQKSVDDDRRMVVQAAIVRIMKMRKRLKHTQLITEVLAQLSSRFKPKVPMIKKCVDVLIDKEYLQRVEGEKDLYEYLA
;
A
#
# COMPACT_ATOMS: atom_id res chain seq x y z
N TYR A 1 -15.60 10.25 -29.18
CA TYR A 1 -15.48 9.55 -30.47
C TYR A 1 -16.79 9.38 -31.25
N ASN A 2 -17.94 9.80 -30.72
CA ASN A 2 -19.20 9.79 -31.47
C ASN A 2 -19.28 10.97 -32.45
N ASP A 3 -18.72 12.13 -32.06
CA ASP A 3 -18.77 13.37 -32.87
C ASP A 3 -17.45 13.71 -33.57
N SER A 4 -16.31 13.19 -33.07
CA SER A 4 -14.98 13.36 -33.67
C SER A 4 -14.18 12.07 -33.54
N LEU A 5 -13.43 11.71 -34.59
CA LEU A 5 -12.59 10.50 -34.63
C LEU A 5 -11.19 10.72 -34.03
N GLU A 6 -10.82 11.97 -33.77
CA GLU A 6 -9.52 12.37 -33.25
C GLU A 6 -9.69 13.39 -32.12
N MET A 7 -8.99 13.19 -31.01
CA MET A 7 -9.04 14.05 -29.82
C MET A 7 -7.66 14.15 -29.16
N THR A 8 -7.32 15.30 -28.61
CA THR A 8 -6.08 15.43 -27.81
C THR A 8 -6.25 14.94 -26.39
N MET A 9 -5.15 14.59 -25.73
CA MET A 9 -5.16 14.23 -24.31
C MET A 9 -5.75 15.36 -23.44
N ALA A 10 -5.44 16.62 -23.74
CA ALA A 10 -6.01 17.78 -23.06
C ALA A 10 -7.54 17.86 -23.21
N GLN A 11 -8.05 17.68 -24.43
CA GLN A 11 -9.49 17.69 -24.71
C GLN A 11 -10.22 16.53 -24.01
N LEU A 12 -9.60 15.34 -23.96
CA LEU A 12 -10.16 14.22 -23.22
C LEU A 12 -10.22 14.51 -21.71
N GLN A 13 -9.18 15.13 -21.15
CA GLN A 13 -9.16 15.49 -19.74
C GLN A 13 -10.24 16.53 -19.41
N GLU A 14 -10.40 17.55 -20.24
CA GLU A 14 -11.41 18.59 -20.07
C GLU A 14 -12.84 18.03 -20.18
N ASN A 15 -13.09 17.20 -21.18
CA ASN A 15 -14.42 16.63 -21.43
C ASN A 15 -14.82 15.59 -20.38
N THR A 16 -13.88 14.75 -19.93
CA THR A 16 -14.17 13.68 -18.96
C THR A 16 -14.05 14.15 -17.51
N LYS A 17 -13.37 15.28 -17.26
CA LYS A 17 -13.04 15.80 -15.93
C LYS A 17 -12.33 14.77 -15.03
N LEU A 18 -11.68 13.77 -15.63
CA LEU A 18 -10.94 12.76 -14.90
C LEU A 18 -9.60 13.33 -14.42
N LYS A 19 -9.12 12.81 -13.28
CA LYS A 19 -7.76 13.09 -12.83
C LYS A 19 -6.77 12.59 -13.86
N HIS A 20 -5.70 13.34 -14.06
CA HIS A 20 -4.68 13.06 -15.08
C HIS A 20 -4.13 11.62 -14.97
N GLU A 21 -3.85 11.15 -13.76
CA GLU A 21 -3.35 9.80 -13.49
C GLU A 21 -4.33 8.69 -13.93
N MET A 22 -5.63 8.89 -13.67
CA MET A 22 -6.69 7.94 -14.03
C MET A 22 -6.92 7.96 -15.55
N LEU A 23 -6.86 9.14 -16.17
CA LEU A 23 -6.97 9.29 -17.62
C LEU A 23 -5.85 8.54 -18.35
N ILE A 24 -4.60 8.69 -17.91
CA ILE A 24 -3.44 7.97 -18.48
C ILE A 24 -3.65 6.45 -18.41
N GLN A 25 -4.12 5.92 -17.28
CA GLN A 25 -4.37 4.48 -17.12
C GLN A 25 -5.44 3.96 -18.08
N ILE A 26 -6.53 4.72 -18.24
CA ILE A 26 -7.63 4.35 -19.15
C ILE A 26 -7.16 4.42 -20.60
N VAL A 27 -6.47 5.50 -21.00
CA VAL A 27 -5.95 5.67 -22.36
C VAL A 27 -4.92 4.58 -22.67
N HIS A 28 -4.00 4.29 -21.75
CA HIS A 28 -3.05 3.19 -21.90
C HIS A 28 -3.76 1.85 -22.14
N ALA A 29 -4.84 1.55 -21.41
CA ALA A 29 -5.62 0.34 -21.63
C ALA A 29 -6.29 0.31 -23.01
N LEU A 30 -6.83 1.43 -23.47
CA LEU A 30 -7.48 1.56 -24.79
C LEU A 30 -6.48 1.43 -25.94
N VAL A 31 -5.27 1.99 -25.79
CA VAL A 31 -4.19 1.86 -26.78
C VAL A 31 -3.63 0.45 -26.81
N LYS A 32 -3.41 -0.18 -25.65
CA LYS A 32 -2.91 -1.56 -25.55
C LYS A 32 -3.86 -2.60 -26.13
N VAL A 33 -5.16 -2.31 -26.12
CA VAL A 33 -6.19 -3.16 -26.75
C VAL A 33 -6.43 -2.75 -28.21
N GLU A 34 -5.65 -1.81 -28.75
CA GLU A 34 -5.73 -1.34 -30.13
C GLU A 34 -7.08 -0.70 -30.48
N LEU A 35 -7.85 -0.21 -29.51
CA LEU A 35 -9.08 0.54 -29.75
C LEU A 35 -8.78 1.99 -30.13
N LEU A 36 -7.73 2.56 -29.55
CA LEU A 36 -7.18 3.86 -29.89
C LEU A 36 -5.76 3.70 -30.44
N SER A 37 -5.41 4.51 -31.42
CA SER A 37 -4.04 4.66 -31.92
C SER A 37 -3.51 6.04 -31.59
N ILE A 38 -2.21 6.12 -31.32
CA ILE A 38 -1.52 7.40 -31.11
C ILE A 38 -1.04 7.89 -32.47
N VAL A 39 -1.33 9.14 -32.79
CA VAL A 39 -0.79 9.80 -33.99
C VAL A 39 0.53 10.45 -33.62
N GLY A 40 1.67 9.76 -33.86
CA GLY A 40 3.01 10.27 -33.58
C GLY A 40 4.11 9.20 -33.45
N GLN A 41 5.33 9.63 -33.09
CA GLN A 41 6.51 8.76 -32.88
C GLN A 41 6.53 8.04 -31.52
N HIS A 42 5.66 8.44 -30.57
CA HIS A 42 5.56 7.80 -29.26
C HIS A 42 4.64 6.59 -29.33
N VAL A 43 5.20 5.42 -29.01
CA VAL A 43 4.54 4.11 -29.10
C VAL A 43 3.89 3.70 -27.77
N GLU A 44 4.21 4.37 -26.67
CA GLU A 44 3.73 4.03 -25.32
C GLU A 44 3.07 5.24 -24.63
N VAL A 45 1.95 4.97 -23.94
CA VAL A 45 1.22 5.95 -23.11
C VAL A 45 1.74 5.82 -21.69
N ASP A 46 2.48 6.82 -21.23
CA ASP A 46 3.13 6.85 -19.92
C ASP A 46 2.77 8.14 -19.17
N ALA A 47 3.23 8.26 -17.92
CA ALA A 47 3.06 9.45 -17.09
C ALA A 47 3.64 10.74 -17.71
N ASN A 48 4.53 10.61 -18.71
CA ASN A 48 5.17 11.73 -19.41
C ASN A 48 4.52 12.04 -20.77
N THR A 49 3.39 11.42 -21.11
CA THR A 49 2.72 11.67 -22.40
C THR A 49 2.28 13.14 -22.48
N PRO A 50 2.73 13.91 -23.49
CA PRO A 50 2.42 15.31 -23.57
C PRO A 50 0.92 15.54 -23.84
N PRO A 51 0.35 16.65 -23.32
CA PRO A 51 -1.08 16.97 -23.48
C PRO A 51 -1.48 17.21 -24.95
N THR A 52 -0.50 17.47 -25.83
CA THR A 52 -0.66 17.63 -27.28
C THR A 52 -0.76 16.32 -28.04
N THR A 53 -0.60 15.16 -27.37
CA THR A 53 -0.73 13.84 -27.99
C THR A 53 -2.15 13.67 -28.55
N ILE A 54 -2.23 13.37 -29.85
CA ILE A 54 -3.50 13.13 -30.55
C ILE A 54 -3.79 11.63 -30.52
N LEU A 55 -4.98 11.28 -30.05
CA LEU A 55 -5.52 9.93 -30.02
C LEU A 55 -6.59 9.80 -31.10
N LYS A 56 -6.47 8.76 -31.92
CA LYS A 56 -7.37 8.46 -33.02
C LYS A 56 -8.10 7.15 -32.77
N LEU A 57 -9.38 7.09 -33.13
CA LEU A 57 -10.15 5.86 -33.08
C LEU A 57 -9.65 4.86 -34.13
N ASN A 58 -9.33 3.63 -33.71
CA ASN A 58 -8.91 2.57 -34.64
C ASN A 58 -10.13 1.93 -35.31
N LEU A 59 -10.42 2.36 -36.54
CA LEU A 59 -11.50 1.78 -37.36
C LEU A 59 -11.15 0.41 -37.95
N THR A 60 -9.88 0.01 -37.95
CA THR A 60 -9.39 -1.27 -38.46
C THR A 60 -9.24 -2.33 -37.35
N PHE A 61 -9.85 -2.09 -36.20
CA PHE A 61 -9.75 -2.97 -35.05
C PHE A 61 -10.31 -4.37 -35.34
N ALA A 62 -9.50 -5.40 -35.03
CA ALA A 62 -9.87 -6.80 -35.17
C ALA A 62 -9.53 -7.57 -33.89
N ASN A 63 -10.49 -8.31 -33.33
CA ASN A 63 -10.26 -9.14 -32.15
C ASN A 63 -10.87 -10.53 -32.32
N LYS A 64 -10.15 -11.56 -31.84
CA LYS A 64 -10.59 -12.95 -31.83
C LYS A 64 -11.82 -13.18 -30.94
N LYS A 65 -12.03 -12.33 -29.93
CA LYS A 65 -13.19 -12.40 -29.02
C LYS A 65 -14.19 -11.30 -29.32
N LEU A 66 -15.47 -11.68 -29.37
CA LEU A 66 -16.58 -10.74 -29.57
C LEU A 66 -16.77 -9.78 -28.38
N LYS A 67 -16.42 -10.22 -27.16
CA LYS A 67 -16.43 -9.39 -25.96
C LYS A 67 -15.00 -9.18 -25.45
N VAL A 68 -14.59 -7.92 -25.38
CA VAL A 68 -13.26 -7.53 -24.89
C VAL A 68 -13.41 -6.98 -23.47
N ASP A 69 -12.68 -7.58 -22.53
CA ASP A 69 -12.69 -7.15 -21.13
C ASP A 69 -11.53 -6.19 -20.87
N LEU A 70 -11.85 -4.89 -20.83
CA LEU A 70 -10.89 -3.81 -20.59
C LEU A 70 -10.43 -3.73 -19.13
N SER A 71 -11.18 -4.31 -18.20
CA SER A 71 -10.95 -4.21 -16.74
C SER A 71 -9.63 -4.85 -16.31
N LYS A 72 -9.12 -5.80 -17.10
CA LYS A 72 -7.86 -6.51 -16.85
C LYS A 72 -6.63 -5.77 -17.36
N THR A 73 -6.81 -4.85 -18.31
CA THR A 73 -5.73 -4.12 -18.97
C THR A 73 -5.44 -2.79 -18.29
N MET A 74 -6.42 -2.23 -17.56
CA MET A 74 -6.20 -1.08 -16.69
C MET A 74 -5.17 -1.45 -15.62
N MET A 75 -4.04 -0.75 -15.59
CA MET A 75 -3.08 -0.86 -14.51
C MET A 75 -3.77 -0.42 -13.22
N ARG A 76 -4.22 -1.38 -12.40
CA ARG A 76 -4.83 -1.11 -11.10
C ARG A 76 -3.77 -0.61 -10.11
N THR A 77 -3.24 0.59 -10.34
CA THR A 77 -2.33 1.26 -9.40
C THR A 77 -3.07 1.61 -8.11
N GLU A 78 -4.37 1.93 -8.20
CA GLU A 78 -5.24 2.17 -7.03
C GLU A 78 -5.35 0.94 -6.11
N VAL A 79 -5.47 -0.29 -6.66
CA VAL A 79 -5.51 -1.51 -5.85
C VAL A 79 -4.20 -1.76 -5.10
N ARG A 80 -3.06 -1.34 -5.67
CA ARG A 80 -1.77 -1.42 -4.98
C ARG A 80 -1.69 -0.43 -3.81
N GLN A 81 -2.19 0.79 -3.97
CA GLN A 81 -2.22 1.78 -2.89
C GLN A 81 -3.18 1.37 -1.77
N GLU A 82 -4.39 0.93 -2.10
CA GLU A 82 -5.39 0.48 -1.13
C GLU A 82 -4.89 -0.73 -0.31
N THR A 83 -4.24 -1.70 -0.97
CA THR A 83 -3.64 -2.85 -0.28
C THR A 83 -2.53 -2.42 0.68
N VAL A 84 -1.74 -1.41 0.32
CA VAL A 84 -0.65 -0.88 1.17
C VAL A 84 -1.21 -0.16 2.39
N GLU A 85 -2.29 0.62 2.22
CA GLU A 85 -2.95 1.31 3.33
C GLU A 85 -3.59 0.32 4.31
N VAL A 86 -4.30 -0.69 3.81
CA VAL A 86 -4.89 -1.75 4.63
C VAL A 86 -3.81 -2.56 5.35
N GLN A 87 -2.70 -2.86 4.68
CA GLN A 87 -1.59 -3.58 5.33
C GLN A 87 -0.97 -2.75 6.45
N LYS A 88 -0.86 -1.43 6.25
CA LYS A 88 -0.36 -0.51 7.27
C LYS A 88 -1.29 -0.47 8.49
N SER A 89 -2.60 -0.35 8.30
CA SER A 89 -3.55 -0.34 9.43
C SER A 89 -3.48 -1.64 10.24
N VAL A 90 -3.38 -2.79 9.57
CA VAL A 90 -3.21 -4.09 10.24
C VAL A 90 -1.91 -4.16 11.03
N ASP A 91 -0.81 -3.64 10.50
CA ASP A 91 0.46 -3.63 11.21
C ASP A 91 0.45 -2.67 12.41
N ASP A 92 -0.34 -1.60 12.36
CA ASP A 92 -0.54 -0.67 13.48
C ASP A 92 -1.32 -1.36 14.61
N ASP A 93 -2.41 -2.05 14.28
CA ASP A 93 -3.20 -2.85 15.23
C ASP A 93 -2.35 -3.93 15.91
N ARG A 94 -1.52 -4.64 15.14
CA ARG A 94 -0.58 -5.64 15.68
C ARG A 94 0.40 -5.03 16.67
N ARG A 95 0.91 -3.82 16.40
CA ARG A 95 1.80 -3.12 17.34
C ARG A 95 1.09 -2.77 18.63
N MET A 96 -0.16 -2.30 18.56
CA MET A 96 -0.96 -2.01 19.77
C MET A 96 -1.20 -3.27 20.62
N VAL A 97 -1.54 -4.39 19.98
CA VAL A 97 -1.73 -5.67 20.69
C VAL A 97 -0.44 -6.15 21.37
N VAL A 98 0.72 -5.96 20.73
CA VAL A 98 2.03 -6.31 21.29
C VAL A 98 2.37 -5.42 22.48
N GLN A 99 2.15 -4.11 22.39
CA GLN A 99 2.33 -3.20 23.53
C GLN A 99 1.46 -3.60 24.72
N ALA A 100 0.18 -3.89 24.49
CA ALA A 100 -0.73 -4.34 25.53
C ALA A 100 -0.29 -5.66 26.18
N ALA A 101 0.25 -6.60 25.40
CA ALA A 101 0.79 -7.86 25.91
C ALA A 101 2.03 -7.61 26.80
N ILE A 102 2.97 -6.78 26.34
CA ILE A 102 4.16 -6.41 27.11
C ILE A 102 3.76 -5.77 28.45
N VAL A 103 2.86 -4.79 28.44
CA VAL A 103 2.37 -4.13 29.67
C VAL A 103 1.72 -5.13 30.61
N ARG A 104 0.89 -6.06 30.09
CA ARG A 104 0.24 -7.09 30.92
C ARG A 104 1.26 -8.00 31.61
N ILE A 105 2.27 -8.48 30.88
CA ILE A 105 3.34 -9.33 31.41
C ILE A 105 4.16 -8.57 32.45
N MET A 106 4.63 -7.36 32.10
CA MET A 106 5.47 -6.54 32.97
C MET A 106 4.74 -6.08 34.24
N LYS A 107 3.44 -5.78 34.15
CA LYS A 107 2.61 -5.45 35.32
C LYS A 107 2.54 -6.59 36.34
N MET A 108 2.50 -7.85 35.87
CA MET A 108 2.48 -9.03 36.73
C MET A 108 3.87 -9.38 37.29
N ARG A 109 4.92 -9.30 36.47
CA ARG A 109 6.28 -9.72 36.86
C ARG A 109 7.06 -8.64 37.61
N LYS A 110 6.72 -7.37 37.42
CA LYS A 110 7.40 -6.15 37.91
C LYS A 110 8.81 -5.95 37.37
N ARG A 111 9.64 -7.00 37.31
CA ARG A 111 10.96 -7.01 36.68
C ARG A 111 11.13 -8.25 35.80
N LEU A 112 11.69 -8.10 34.60
CA LEU A 112 11.88 -9.22 33.69
C LEU A 112 13.05 -9.00 32.73
N LYS A 113 13.82 -10.07 32.46
CA LYS A 113 14.92 -10.02 31.48
C LYS A 113 14.38 -10.00 30.04
N HIS A 114 15.11 -9.36 29.13
CA HIS A 114 14.70 -9.19 27.74
C HIS A 114 14.35 -10.49 27.02
N THR A 115 15.19 -11.51 27.13
CA THR A 115 14.96 -12.83 26.52
C THR A 115 13.69 -13.51 27.06
N GLN A 116 13.45 -13.38 28.36
CA GLN A 116 12.24 -13.92 28.99
C GLN A 116 10.98 -13.15 28.54
N LEU A 117 11.05 -11.81 28.49
CA LEU A 117 9.96 -10.98 27.99
C LEU A 117 9.57 -11.33 26.55
N ILE A 118 10.55 -11.49 25.65
CA ILE A 118 10.29 -11.89 24.26
C ILE A 118 9.58 -13.25 24.22
N THR A 119 10.03 -14.20 25.03
CA THR A 119 9.47 -15.56 25.06
C THR A 119 8.02 -15.55 25.55
N GLU A 120 7.74 -14.82 26.63
CA GLU A 120 6.38 -14.68 27.18
C GLU A 120 5.44 -13.95 26.21
N VAL A 121 5.90 -12.89 25.53
CA VAL A 121 5.11 -12.17 24.52
C VAL A 121 4.78 -13.08 23.33
N LEU A 122 5.75 -13.85 22.84
CA LEU A 122 5.53 -14.81 21.75
C LEU A 122 4.54 -15.89 22.14
N ALA A 123 4.66 -16.44 23.36
CA ALA A 123 3.75 -17.45 23.88
C ALA A 123 2.32 -16.90 24.00
N GLN A 124 2.16 -15.70 24.57
CA GLN A 124 0.85 -15.08 24.79
C GLN A 124 0.12 -14.73 23.49
N LEU A 125 0.86 -14.27 22.46
CA LEU A 125 0.27 -13.85 21.19
C LEU A 125 0.11 -14.98 20.17
N SER A 126 0.68 -16.17 20.43
CA SER A 126 0.68 -17.32 19.53
C SER A 126 -0.70 -17.72 18.98
N SER A 127 -1.77 -17.52 19.76
CA SER A 127 -3.16 -17.81 19.36
C SER A 127 -3.74 -16.83 18.34
N ARG A 128 -3.17 -15.63 18.20
CA ARG A 128 -3.65 -14.57 17.32
C ARG A 128 -2.74 -14.40 16.11
N PHE A 129 -1.43 -14.27 16.34
CA PHE A 129 -0.42 -14.15 15.29
C PHE A 129 0.98 -14.33 15.87
N LYS A 130 1.97 -14.55 14.99
CA LYS A 130 3.38 -14.66 15.38
C LYS A 130 4.12 -13.33 15.14
N PRO A 131 4.30 -12.47 16.17
CA PRO A 131 5.04 -11.22 16.00
C PRO A 131 6.51 -11.48 15.65
N LYS A 132 7.09 -10.63 14.81
CA LYS A 132 8.54 -10.66 14.54
C LYS A 132 9.28 -10.01 15.72
N VAL A 133 10.43 -10.57 16.11
CA VAL A 133 11.26 -10.05 17.22
C VAL A 133 11.61 -8.55 17.07
N PRO A 134 11.96 -8.02 15.88
CA PRO A 134 12.19 -6.59 15.72
C PRO A 134 10.98 -5.70 16.07
N MET A 135 9.76 -6.18 15.86
CA MET A 135 8.55 -5.45 16.24
C MET A 135 8.38 -5.39 17.76
N ILE A 136 8.67 -6.48 18.46
CA ILE A 136 8.63 -6.53 19.93
C ILE A 136 9.66 -5.55 20.50
N LYS A 137 10.90 -5.54 19.96
CA LYS A 137 11.95 -4.59 20.37
C LYS A 137 11.49 -3.13 20.24
N LYS A 138 10.98 -2.75 19.05
CA LYS A 138 10.41 -1.40 18.84
C LYS A 138 9.27 -1.07 19.80
N CYS A 139 8.43 -2.04 20.15
CA CYS A 139 7.35 -1.81 21.11
C CYS A 139 7.87 -1.62 22.54
N VAL A 140 8.95 -2.30 22.93
CA VAL A 140 9.63 -2.06 24.22
C VAL A 140 10.20 -0.66 24.26
N ASP A 141 10.89 -0.22 23.20
CA ASP A 141 11.46 1.14 23.13
C ASP A 141 10.36 2.21 23.27
N VAL A 142 9.25 2.06 22.54
CA VAL A 142 8.09 2.97 22.68
C VAL A 142 7.47 2.95 24.09
N LEU A 143 7.49 1.82 24.78
CA LEU A 143 6.98 1.72 26.15
C LEU A 143 7.94 2.32 27.19
N ILE A 144 9.24 2.37 26.90
CA ILE A 144 10.23 3.10 27.70
C ILE A 144 10.03 4.61 27.48
N ASP A 145 9.88 5.05 26.23
CA ASP A 145 9.64 6.46 25.88
C ASP A 145 8.34 7.00 26.51
N LYS A 146 7.34 6.13 26.69
CA LYS A 146 6.07 6.44 27.36
C LYS A 146 6.10 6.23 28.88
N GLU A 147 7.27 5.98 29.47
CA GLU A 147 7.47 5.81 30.91
C GLU A 147 6.66 4.66 31.54
N TYR A 148 6.27 3.64 30.75
CA TYR A 148 5.68 2.41 31.29
C TYR A 148 6.74 1.43 31.79
N LEU A 149 7.94 1.50 31.21
CA LEU A 149 9.07 0.61 31.50
C LEU A 149 10.35 1.44 31.67
N GLN A 150 11.27 0.96 32.50
CA GLN A 150 12.66 1.45 32.52
C GLN A 150 13.66 0.32 32.40
N ARG A 151 14.87 0.65 31.92
CA ARG A 151 16.03 -0.24 32.03
C ARG A 151 16.64 -0.05 33.41
N VAL A 152 16.89 -1.13 34.12
CA VAL A 152 17.51 -1.07 35.44
C VAL A 152 18.98 -0.68 35.29
N GLU A 153 19.45 0.30 36.07
CA GLU A 153 20.85 0.69 36.08
C GLU A 153 21.75 -0.48 36.52
N GLY A 154 22.82 -0.74 35.77
CA GLY A 154 23.72 -1.88 36.00
C GLY A 154 23.36 -3.15 35.24
N GLU A 155 22.10 -3.35 34.82
CA GLU A 155 21.66 -4.52 34.04
C GLU A 155 20.94 -4.12 32.74
N LYS A 156 21.68 -4.01 31.64
CA LYS A 156 21.15 -3.56 30.33
C LYS A 156 19.97 -4.39 29.80
N ASP A 157 19.88 -5.66 30.20
CA ASP A 157 18.85 -6.61 29.75
C ASP A 157 17.68 -6.75 30.72
N LEU A 158 17.66 -6.01 31.82
CA LEU A 158 16.59 -6.06 32.81
C LEU A 158 15.65 -4.86 32.66
N TYR A 159 14.36 -5.15 32.48
CA TYR A 159 13.31 -4.14 32.46
C TYR A 159 12.56 -4.12 33.78
N GLU A 160 12.13 -2.95 34.21
CA GLU A 160 11.27 -2.72 35.37
C GLU A 160 10.00 -1.97 34.94
N TYR A 161 8.86 -2.33 35.52
CA TYR A 161 7.56 -1.71 35.26
C TYR A 161 7.33 -0.51 36.18
N LEU A 162 6.96 0.64 35.61
CA LEU A 162 6.87 1.93 36.31
C LEU A 162 5.43 2.36 36.68
N ALA A 163 4.41 1.79 36.04
CA ALA A 163 3.00 2.21 36.19
C ALA A 163 2.17 1.33 37.14
#